data_AF-A0A6G1J6A0-F1
#
_entry.id   AF-A0A6G1J6A0-F1
#
_cell.length_a   1.000
_cell.length_b   1.000
_cell.length_c   1.000
_cell.angle_alpha   90.00
_cell.angle_beta   90.00
_cell.angle_gamma   90.00
#
_symmetry.space_group_name_H-M   'P 1'
#
loop_
_entity.id
_entity.type
_entity.pdbx_description
1 polymer ?
#
loop_
_entity_poly.entity_id
_entity_poly.type
_entity_poly.pdbx_seq_one_letter_code
_entity_poly.pdbx_strand_id
1 'polypeptide(L)'
;MQHNTDRTRREGSTPSTASTTSTRPLPPPPSTTSAPVQASASANIVQQVADIQHLSYERRGNLANNPMLSIISGGRTFKIPIDVFRAVSSKASLVDHSDPSMPKFVLVPMHPGPTAHLLGWLKQVVTLQKAPYLNMLYNMKKDLAIVRVGKMLGIEYVQDIFNFYWRKFKKDKLTYEDIDVVLSLMVSKQDSFFVTMTEVARLRRLRRVGYQPPVAERGRRARPYKASS
;
A
#
# COMPACT_ATOMS: atom_id res chain seq x y z
N MET A 1 -7.82 -45.33 -51.61
CA MET A 1 -9.29 -45.16 -51.60
C MET A 1 -9.55 -43.69 -51.27
N GLN A 2 -9.43 -42.71 -52.18
CA GLN A 2 -10.15 -42.43 -53.44
C GLN A 2 -11.66 -42.10 -53.29
N HIS A 3 -12.02 -40.96 -53.92
CA HIS A 3 -13.34 -40.41 -54.29
C HIS A 3 -14.16 -39.73 -53.17
N ASN A 4 -14.83 -38.57 -53.33
CA ASN A 4 -15.17 -37.70 -54.48
C ASN A 4 -15.76 -36.37 -53.92
N THR A 5 -15.36 -35.16 -54.36
CA THR A 5 -15.99 -34.21 -55.34
C THR A 5 -17.45 -33.75 -55.09
N ASP A 6 -17.67 -32.42 -54.98
CA ASP A 6 -18.40 -31.52 -55.93
C ASP A 6 -18.71 -30.17 -55.21
N ARG A 7 -18.29 -28.97 -55.62
CA ARG A 7 -18.54 -28.11 -56.80
C ARG A 7 -20.00 -27.63 -56.96
N THR A 8 -20.26 -26.35 -56.68
CA THR A 8 -21.24 -25.58 -57.46
C THR A 8 -20.90 -24.09 -57.51
N ARG A 9 -20.73 -23.61 -58.74
CA ARG A 9 -20.52 -22.25 -59.23
C ARG A 9 -21.86 -21.71 -59.71
N ARG A 10 -22.17 -20.43 -59.48
CA ARG A 10 -23.05 -19.65 -60.38
C ARG A 10 -22.57 -18.21 -60.50
N GLU A 11 -22.19 -17.88 -61.73
CA GLU A 11 -22.12 -16.53 -62.29
C GLU A 11 -23.51 -16.11 -62.78
N GLY A 12 -23.75 -14.81 -62.83
CA GLY A 12 -24.91 -14.21 -63.49
C GLY A 12 -24.71 -12.70 -63.61
N SER A 13 -24.40 -12.23 -64.81
CA SER A 13 -24.12 -10.83 -65.17
C SER A 13 -25.21 -10.25 -66.07
N THR A 14 -25.19 -8.90 -66.16
CA THR A 14 -25.69 -7.99 -67.23
C THR A 14 -27.10 -7.39 -67.07
N PRO A 15 -27.46 -6.30 -67.82
CA PRO A 15 -26.89 -4.94 -67.81
C PRO A 15 -28.00 -3.83 -67.82
N SER A 16 -27.62 -2.54 -67.89
CA SER A 16 -28.19 -1.49 -68.79
C SER A 16 -28.38 -0.08 -68.17
N THR A 17 -27.51 0.84 -68.63
CA THR A 17 -27.70 2.21 -69.16
C THR A 17 -28.86 3.11 -68.71
N ALA A 18 -28.54 4.29 -68.16
CA ALA A 18 -29.07 5.60 -68.58
C ALA A 18 -28.19 6.75 -68.05
N SER A 19 -27.87 7.69 -68.95
CA SER A 19 -27.09 8.90 -68.72
C SER A 19 -27.99 10.08 -68.35
N THR A 20 -27.63 10.85 -67.32
CA THR A 20 -28.18 12.20 -67.11
C THR A 20 -27.05 13.15 -66.72
N THR A 21 -26.76 14.07 -67.63
CA THR A 21 -26.01 15.31 -67.49
C THR A 21 -26.63 16.18 -66.38
N SER A 22 -25.85 16.73 -65.44
CA SER A 22 -25.96 18.16 -65.06
C SER A 22 -24.95 18.57 -63.97
N THR A 23 -24.11 19.53 -64.34
CA THR A 23 -23.59 20.66 -63.54
C THR A 23 -22.87 20.38 -62.21
N ARG A 24 -21.54 20.44 -62.31
CA ARG A 24 -20.52 20.54 -61.26
C ARG A 24 -20.58 21.87 -60.50
N PRO A 25 -20.71 21.88 -59.16
CA PRO A 25 -20.16 22.91 -58.29
C PRO A 25 -18.77 22.48 -57.81
N LEU A 26 -17.80 23.39 -57.85
CA LEU A 26 -16.46 23.19 -57.31
C LEU A 26 -16.51 22.91 -55.78
N PRO A 27 -15.70 21.97 -55.26
CA PRO A 27 -15.51 21.84 -53.83
C PRO A 27 -14.73 23.05 -53.29
N PRO A 28 -15.08 23.59 -52.11
CA PRO A 28 -14.25 24.58 -51.43
C PRO A 28 -12.87 23.97 -51.08
N PRO A 29 -11.81 24.79 -51.00
CA PRO A 29 -10.47 24.33 -50.64
C PRO A 29 -10.49 23.61 -49.29
N PRO A 30 -9.64 22.57 -49.08
CA PRO A 30 -9.51 21.95 -47.77
C PRO A 30 -8.98 23.02 -46.81
N SER A 31 -9.83 23.44 -45.87
CA SER A 31 -9.38 24.15 -44.69
C SER A 31 -8.34 23.28 -44.01
N THR A 32 -7.10 23.75 -43.96
CA THR A 32 -6.02 23.20 -43.13
C THR A 32 -6.38 23.45 -41.67
N THR A 33 -7.42 22.76 -41.19
CA THR A 33 -7.61 22.54 -39.76
C THR A 33 -6.53 21.57 -39.39
N SER A 34 -5.42 22.10 -38.87
CA SER A 34 -4.47 21.35 -38.05
C SER A 34 -5.29 20.66 -36.97
N ALA A 35 -5.71 19.43 -37.23
CA ALA A 35 -6.20 18.55 -36.21
C ALA A 35 -5.07 18.50 -35.17
N PRO A 36 -5.29 18.94 -33.92
CA PRO A 36 -4.32 18.63 -32.90
C PRO A 36 -4.32 17.10 -32.85
N VAL A 37 -3.21 16.52 -33.29
CA VAL A 37 -2.84 15.16 -32.95
C VAL A 37 -3.06 15.08 -31.46
N GLN A 38 -4.18 14.48 -31.04
CA GLN A 38 -4.35 13.96 -29.70
C GLN A 38 -3.34 12.83 -29.59
N ALA A 39 -2.08 13.22 -29.44
CA ALA A 39 -1.13 12.45 -28.69
C ALA A 39 -1.89 12.18 -27.39
N SER A 40 -2.34 10.94 -27.26
CA SER A 40 -2.86 10.39 -26.02
C SER A 40 -1.68 10.38 -25.07
N ALA A 41 -1.30 11.58 -24.60
CA ALA A 41 -0.52 11.75 -23.43
C ALA A 41 -1.33 11.00 -22.38
N SER A 42 -0.82 9.85 -22.00
CA SER A 42 -1.15 9.16 -20.77
C SER A 42 -0.75 10.13 -19.67
N ALA A 43 -1.54 11.19 -19.51
CA ALA A 43 -1.43 12.12 -18.43
C ALA A 43 -1.66 11.24 -17.21
N ASN A 44 -0.57 11.05 -16.46
CA ASN A 44 -0.57 10.56 -15.10
C ASN A 44 -1.48 11.47 -14.27
N ILE A 45 -2.79 11.33 -14.44
CA ILE A 45 -3.76 11.79 -13.47
C ILE A 45 -3.62 10.76 -12.36
N VAL A 46 -2.67 11.03 -11.46
CA VAL A 46 -2.71 10.48 -10.10
C VAL A 46 -3.95 11.11 -9.49
N GLN A 47 -5.11 10.56 -9.85
CA GLN A 47 -6.37 10.90 -9.25
C GLN A 47 -6.23 10.39 -7.83
N GLN A 48 -5.99 11.31 -6.88
CA GLN A 48 -6.18 11.02 -5.47
C GLN A 48 -7.61 10.53 -5.36
N VAL A 49 -7.77 9.21 -5.35
CA VAL A 49 -9.06 8.58 -5.14
C VAL A 49 -9.50 9.08 -3.77
N ALA A 50 -10.72 9.59 -3.70
CA ALA A 50 -11.35 9.95 -2.43
C ALA A 50 -11.12 8.82 -1.40
N ASP A 51 -10.89 9.20 -0.15
CA ASP A 51 -10.64 8.30 0.98
C ASP A 51 -11.41 6.98 0.81
N ILE A 52 -10.66 5.86 0.74
CA ILE A 52 -11.23 4.55 0.41
C ILE A 52 -12.34 4.16 1.38
N GLN A 53 -12.32 4.65 2.64
CA GLN A 53 -13.36 4.37 3.63
C GLN A 53 -14.69 5.09 3.32
N HIS A 54 -14.64 6.21 2.61
CA HIS A 54 -15.80 7.01 2.24
C HIS A 54 -16.39 6.62 0.87
N LEU A 55 -15.74 5.71 0.14
CA LEU A 55 -16.26 5.18 -1.11
C LEU A 55 -17.44 4.21 -0.87
N SER A 56 -18.41 4.24 -1.78
CA SER A 56 -19.48 3.25 -1.82
C SER A 56 -18.92 1.84 -1.97
N TYR A 57 -19.67 0.83 -1.54
CA TYR A 57 -19.27 -0.58 -1.66
C TYR A 57 -18.93 -0.96 -3.11
N GLU A 58 -19.75 -0.54 -4.07
CA GLU A 58 -19.52 -0.77 -5.50
C GLU A 58 -18.20 -0.14 -5.98
N ARG A 59 -17.94 1.12 -5.62
CA ARG A 59 -16.68 1.79 -6.00
C ARG A 59 -15.45 1.10 -5.40
N ARG A 60 -15.53 0.65 -4.14
CA ARG A 60 -14.46 -0.14 -3.51
C ARG A 60 -14.26 -1.48 -4.22
N GLY A 61 -15.35 -2.13 -4.63
CA GLY A 61 -15.31 -3.36 -5.42
C GLY A 61 -14.61 -3.17 -6.76
N ASN A 62 -14.85 -2.05 -7.45
CA ASN A 62 -14.17 -1.74 -8.72
C ASN A 62 -12.65 -1.60 -8.56
N LEU A 63 -12.18 -1.02 -7.45
CA LEU A 63 -10.74 -0.96 -7.16
C LEU A 63 -10.11 -2.35 -7.01
N ALA A 64 -10.88 -3.34 -6.54
CA ALA A 64 -10.39 -4.70 -6.30
C ALA A 64 -10.19 -5.52 -7.58
N ASN A 65 -10.80 -5.12 -8.70
CA ASN A 65 -10.79 -5.85 -9.97
C ASN A 65 -9.57 -5.53 -10.85
N ASN A 66 -8.61 -4.75 -10.35
CA ASN A 66 -7.46 -4.26 -11.09
C ASN A 66 -6.24 -5.21 -11.00
N PRO A 67 -5.21 -5.02 -11.86
CA PRO A 67 -3.98 -5.78 -11.82
C PRO A 67 -3.34 -5.80 -10.43
N MET A 68 -2.66 -6.90 -10.11
CA MET A 68 -2.06 -7.09 -8.78
C MET A 68 -0.68 -6.45 -8.71
N LEU A 69 -0.47 -5.61 -7.71
CA LEU A 69 0.81 -5.11 -7.24
C LEU A 69 1.45 -6.13 -6.28
N SER A 70 2.74 -6.42 -6.48
CA SER A 70 3.54 -7.23 -5.57
C SER A 70 4.29 -6.36 -4.56
N ILE A 71 3.96 -6.47 -3.29
CA ILE A 71 4.66 -5.81 -2.19
C ILE A 71 5.66 -6.79 -1.57
N ILE A 72 6.95 -6.48 -1.62
CA ILE A 72 8.03 -7.34 -1.12
C ILE A 72 8.48 -6.83 0.24
N SER A 73 8.38 -7.66 1.28
CA SER A 73 8.75 -7.32 2.66
C SER A 73 9.28 -8.53 3.42
N GLY A 74 10.48 -8.42 3.98
CA GLY A 74 11.06 -9.49 4.82
C GLY A 74 11.22 -10.83 4.10
N GLY A 75 11.57 -10.81 2.81
CA GLY A 75 11.67 -12.02 1.99
C GLY A 75 10.33 -12.65 1.60
N ARG A 76 9.20 -12.01 1.94
CA ARG A 76 7.87 -12.44 1.51
C ARG A 76 7.28 -11.50 0.48
N THR A 77 6.47 -12.05 -0.42
CA THR A 77 5.71 -11.29 -1.41
C THR A 77 4.24 -11.30 -1.05
N PHE A 78 3.64 -10.12 -1.01
CA PHE A 78 2.23 -9.89 -0.78
C PHE A 78 1.60 -9.34 -2.05
N LYS A 79 0.31 -9.62 -2.29
CA LYS A 79 -0.41 -9.13 -3.47
C LYS A 79 -1.59 -8.27 -3.05
N ILE A 80 -1.75 -7.13 -3.70
CA ILE A 80 -2.89 -6.22 -3.54
C ILE A 80 -3.24 -5.62 -4.91
N PRO A 81 -4.52 -5.35 -5.22
CA PRO A 81 -4.87 -4.63 -6.43
C PRO A 81 -4.18 -3.25 -6.46
N ILE A 82 -3.57 -2.89 -7.59
CA ILE A 82 -2.74 -1.69 -7.71
C ILE A 82 -3.54 -0.41 -7.45
N ASP A 83 -4.79 -0.36 -7.86
CA ASP A 83 -5.64 0.81 -7.67
C ASP A 83 -6.11 0.97 -6.23
N VAL A 84 -6.22 -0.13 -5.47
CA VAL A 84 -6.39 -0.06 -4.01
C VAL A 84 -5.15 0.59 -3.39
N PHE A 85 -3.95 0.19 -3.82
CA PHE A 85 -2.72 0.81 -3.32
C PHE A 85 -2.64 2.29 -3.69
N ARG A 86 -2.95 2.67 -4.94
CA ARG A 86 -2.99 4.06 -5.40
C ARG A 86 -3.99 4.91 -4.62
N ALA A 87 -5.13 4.34 -4.26
CA ALA A 87 -6.16 5.05 -3.50
C ALA A 87 -5.73 5.39 -2.06
N VAL A 88 -4.82 4.61 -1.47
CA VAL A 88 -4.46 4.74 -0.05
C VAL A 88 -3.02 5.18 0.20
N SER A 89 -2.16 5.13 -0.83
CA SER A 89 -0.72 5.36 -0.71
C SER A 89 -0.29 6.66 -1.37
N SER A 90 0.32 7.54 -0.58
CA SER A 90 1.07 8.71 -1.10
C SER A 90 2.35 8.33 -1.86
N LYS A 91 2.75 7.05 -1.83
CA LYS A 91 3.96 6.52 -2.49
C LYS A 91 3.64 5.66 -3.71
N ALA A 92 2.44 5.75 -4.24
CA ALA A 92 2.02 5.01 -5.41
C ALA A 92 2.89 5.29 -6.66
N SER A 93 3.48 6.49 -6.76
CA SER A 93 4.42 6.86 -7.82
C SER A 93 5.78 6.16 -7.73
N LEU A 94 6.10 5.52 -6.60
CA LEU A 94 7.34 4.78 -6.39
C LEU A 94 7.21 3.29 -6.74
N VAL A 95 6.06 2.87 -7.28
CA VAL A 95 5.87 1.51 -7.78
C VAL A 95 6.79 1.30 -8.99
N ASP A 96 7.56 0.23 -8.95
CA ASP A 96 8.37 -0.23 -10.07
C ASP A 96 7.47 -0.89 -11.13
N HIS A 97 7.50 -0.34 -12.33
CA HIS A 97 6.74 -0.78 -13.50
C HIS A 97 7.65 -1.38 -14.59
N SER A 98 8.88 -1.75 -14.27
CA SER A 98 9.81 -2.42 -15.18
C SER A 98 9.23 -3.69 -15.80
N ASP A 99 8.40 -4.41 -15.04
CA ASP A 99 7.51 -5.47 -15.52
C ASP A 99 6.05 -5.01 -15.42
N PRO A 100 5.39 -4.64 -16.54
CA PRO A 100 4.00 -4.18 -16.54
C PRO A 100 3.01 -5.25 -16.08
N SER A 101 3.36 -6.53 -16.20
CA SER A 101 2.50 -7.64 -15.77
C SER A 101 2.55 -7.89 -14.26
N MET A 102 3.64 -7.44 -13.62
CA MET A 102 3.90 -7.65 -12.21
C MET A 102 4.58 -6.42 -11.62
N PRO A 103 3.85 -5.29 -11.46
CA PRO A 103 4.39 -4.12 -10.79
C PRO A 103 4.81 -4.47 -9.36
N LYS A 104 5.87 -3.81 -8.86
CA LYS A 104 6.49 -4.15 -7.57
C LYS A 104 6.68 -2.93 -6.69
N PHE A 105 6.52 -3.13 -5.39
CA PHE A 105 6.91 -2.16 -4.37
C PHE A 105 7.77 -2.86 -3.33
N VAL A 106 9.03 -2.45 -3.20
CA VAL A 106 9.99 -3.10 -2.30
C VAL A 106 10.11 -2.30 -1.00
N LEU A 107 9.80 -2.94 0.12
CA LEU A 107 10.03 -2.39 1.44
C LEU A 107 11.43 -2.73 1.93
N VAL A 108 12.00 -1.86 2.77
CA VAL A 108 13.21 -2.18 3.53
C VAL A 108 12.97 -3.46 4.34
N PRO A 109 13.94 -4.39 4.41
CA PRO A 109 13.76 -5.67 5.11
C PRO A 109 13.26 -5.48 6.55
N MET A 110 12.14 -6.12 6.86
CA MET A 110 11.52 -6.09 8.18
C MET A 110 10.64 -7.32 8.40
N HIS A 111 10.16 -7.53 9.62
CA HIS A 111 9.27 -8.65 9.92
C HIS A 111 7.99 -8.56 9.06
N PRO A 112 7.55 -9.66 8.39
CA PRO A 112 6.43 -9.63 7.44
C PRO A 112 5.04 -9.49 8.09
N GLY A 113 4.90 -9.82 9.38
CA GLY A 113 3.61 -9.84 10.08
C GLY A 113 2.82 -8.50 10.03
N PRO A 114 3.44 -7.36 10.37
CA PRO A 114 2.81 -6.04 10.24
C PRO A 114 2.34 -5.71 8.81
N THR A 115 3.12 -6.08 7.79
CA THR A 115 2.72 -5.95 6.38
C THR A 115 1.50 -6.81 6.08
N ALA A 116 1.52 -8.09 6.49
CA ALA A 116 0.38 -8.99 6.33
C ALA A 116 -0.90 -8.44 6.98
N HIS A 117 -0.79 -7.88 8.19
CA HIS A 117 -1.91 -7.31 8.91
C HIS A 117 -2.51 -6.11 8.16
N LEU A 118 -1.68 -5.15 7.75
CA LEU A 118 -2.15 -3.94 7.06
C LEU A 118 -2.78 -4.25 5.70
N LEU A 119 -2.18 -5.15 4.91
CA LEU A 119 -2.74 -5.57 3.62
C LEU A 119 -4.00 -6.43 3.78
N GLY A 120 -4.07 -7.23 4.85
CA GLY A 120 -5.27 -7.96 5.23
C GLY A 120 -6.44 -7.02 5.55
N TRP A 121 -6.17 -5.93 6.27
CA TRP A 121 -7.15 -4.87 6.51
C TRP A 121 -7.61 -4.20 5.20
N LEU A 122 -6.68 -3.83 4.30
CA LEU A 122 -7.05 -3.25 2.99
C LEU A 122 -7.94 -4.19 2.16
N LYS A 123 -7.67 -5.49 2.21
CA LYS A 123 -8.54 -6.50 1.59
C LYS A 123 -9.94 -6.44 2.18
N GLN A 124 -10.08 -6.39 3.50
CA GLN A 124 -11.38 -6.25 4.17
C GLN A 124 -12.09 -4.96 3.78
N VAL A 125 -11.36 -3.85 3.65
CA VAL A 125 -11.89 -2.57 3.19
C VAL A 125 -12.53 -2.71 1.82
N VAL A 126 -12.01 -3.49 0.88
CA VAL A 126 -12.66 -3.62 -0.43
C VAL A 126 -13.71 -4.72 -0.51
N THR A 127 -13.67 -5.70 0.39
CA THR A 127 -14.60 -6.85 0.34
C THR A 127 -15.86 -6.67 1.18
N LEU A 128 -15.81 -5.90 2.28
CA LEU A 128 -16.93 -5.78 3.22
C LEU A 128 -17.88 -4.65 2.83
N GLN A 129 -19.18 -4.87 3.02
CA GLN A 129 -20.23 -3.89 2.73
C GLN A 129 -20.01 -2.57 3.47
N LYS A 130 -19.51 -2.62 4.72
CA LYS A 130 -19.05 -1.46 5.48
C LYS A 130 -17.52 -1.54 5.63
N ALA A 131 -16.82 -0.45 5.31
CA ALA A 131 -15.36 -0.38 5.49
C ALA A 131 -15.02 -0.47 6.99
N PRO A 132 -14.22 -1.45 7.43
CA PRO A 132 -13.78 -1.51 8.80
C PRO A 132 -12.67 -0.50 9.07
N TYR A 133 -12.60 0.01 10.29
CA TYR A 133 -11.44 0.74 10.77
C TYR A 133 -10.25 -0.20 10.95
N LEU A 134 -9.04 0.34 10.83
CA LEU A 134 -7.83 -0.40 11.14
C LEU A 134 -7.76 -0.62 12.66
N ASN A 135 -7.90 -1.88 13.07
CA ASN A 135 -7.92 -2.22 14.49
C ASN A 135 -6.52 -2.17 15.09
N MET A 136 -6.43 -1.58 16.28
CA MET A 136 -5.27 -1.75 17.15
C MET A 136 -5.21 -3.19 17.67
N LEU A 137 -3.99 -3.72 17.82
CA LEU A 137 -3.74 -5.03 18.41
C LEU A 137 -3.51 -4.96 19.93
N TYR A 138 -3.47 -3.75 20.51
CA TYR A 138 -3.17 -3.49 21.92
C TYR A 138 -1.85 -4.12 22.36
N ASN A 139 -0.91 -4.21 21.43
CA ASN A 139 0.44 -4.68 21.65
C ASN A 139 1.38 -3.67 21.02
N MET A 140 2.03 -2.86 21.85
CA MET A 140 2.78 -1.70 21.38
C MET A 140 3.84 -2.04 20.33
N LYS A 141 4.56 -3.15 20.48
CA LYS A 141 5.55 -3.58 19.49
C LYS A 141 4.90 -3.87 18.14
N LYS A 142 3.79 -4.61 18.13
CA LYS A 142 3.06 -4.94 16.90
C LYS A 142 2.41 -3.70 16.27
N ASP A 143 1.76 -2.87 17.09
CA ASP A 143 1.07 -1.68 16.65
C ASP A 143 2.03 -0.64 16.06
N LEU A 144 3.14 -0.34 16.75
CA LEU A 144 4.16 0.57 16.21
C LEU A 144 4.84 0.00 14.96
N ALA A 145 4.98 -1.33 14.85
CA ALA A 145 5.47 -1.95 13.62
C ALA A 145 4.46 -1.82 12.46
N ILE A 146 3.14 -1.88 12.73
CA ILE A 146 2.09 -1.58 11.73
C ILE A 146 2.19 -0.12 11.30
N VAL A 147 2.33 0.81 12.25
CA VAL A 147 2.49 2.24 11.91
C VAL A 147 3.72 2.45 11.03
N ARG A 148 4.85 1.83 11.39
CA ARG A 148 6.09 1.89 10.59
C ARG A 148 5.84 1.42 9.15
N VAL A 149 5.23 0.24 8.99
CA VAL A 149 4.90 -0.28 7.65
C VAL A 149 3.96 0.65 6.91
N GLY A 150 2.92 1.18 7.57
CA GLY A 150 1.99 2.14 6.98
C GLY A 150 2.71 3.38 6.46
N LYS A 151 3.61 3.99 7.26
CA LYS A 151 4.41 5.14 6.81
C LYS A 151 5.38 4.78 5.69
N MET A 152 5.99 3.59 5.72
CA MET A 152 6.84 3.13 4.63
C MET A 152 6.06 2.95 3.32
N LEU A 153 4.82 2.48 3.39
CA LEU A 153 3.89 2.36 2.28
C LEU A 153 3.16 3.67 1.94
N GLY A 154 3.34 4.75 2.70
CA GLY A 154 2.62 6.03 2.48
C GLY A 154 1.13 5.99 2.82
N ILE A 155 0.71 5.08 3.69
CA ILE A 155 -0.69 4.88 4.11
C ILE A 155 -0.97 5.66 5.38
N GLU A 156 -1.97 6.54 5.36
CA GLU A 156 -2.29 7.44 6.48
C GLU A 156 -3.22 6.84 7.55
N TYR A 157 -3.96 5.77 7.24
CA TYR A 157 -4.90 5.13 8.18
C TYR A 157 -4.27 4.56 9.46
N VAL A 158 -2.94 4.50 9.53
CA VAL A 158 -2.21 4.14 10.75
C VAL A 158 -2.08 5.31 11.74
N GLN A 159 -2.52 6.51 11.38
CA GLN A 159 -2.33 7.73 12.15
C GLN A 159 -3.06 7.68 13.50
N ASP A 160 -4.21 7.03 13.60
CA ASP A 160 -4.93 6.89 14.87
C ASP A 160 -4.18 6.02 15.87
N ILE A 161 -3.58 4.92 15.40
CA ILE A 161 -2.69 4.07 16.20
C ILE A 161 -1.48 4.88 16.67
N PHE A 162 -0.88 5.66 15.77
CA PHE A 162 0.22 6.56 16.14
C PHE A 162 -0.21 7.58 17.21
N ASN A 163 -1.34 8.27 17.00
CA ASN A 163 -1.86 9.28 17.91
C ASN A 163 -2.21 8.70 19.28
N PHE A 164 -2.64 7.43 19.34
CA PHE A 164 -2.85 6.72 20.60
C PHE A 164 -1.52 6.59 21.38
N TYR A 165 -0.47 6.03 20.78
CA TYR A 165 0.82 5.84 21.45
C TYR A 165 1.53 7.16 21.72
N TRP A 166 1.39 8.15 20.84
CA TRP A 166 1.90 9.49 21.05
C TRP A 166 1.28 10.15 22.30
N ARG A 167 -0.05 10.01 22.48
CA ARG A 167 -0.73 10.49 23.69
C ARG A 167 -0.25 9.74 24.94
N LYS A 168 -0.10 8.41 24.87
CA LYS A 168 0.49 7.59 25.95
C LYS A 168 1.88 8.13 26.34
N PHE A 169 2.75 8.35 25.36
CA PHE A 169 4.12 8.83 25.59
C PHE A 169 4.20 10.26 26.13
N LYS A 170 3.24 11.12 25.81
CA LYS A 170 3.15 12.47 26.36
C LYS A 170 2.64 12.52 27.79
N LYS A 171 1.61 11.72 28.12
CA LYS A 171 0.91 11.80 29.41
C LYS A 171 1.52 10.88 30.48
N ASP A 172 1.99 9.71 30.08
CA ASP A 172 2.42 8.68 31.02
C ASP A 172 3.94 8.71 31.26
N LYS A 173 4.38 8.02 32.31
CA LYS A 173 5.80 7.73 32.49
C LYS A 173 6.16 6.57 31.56
N LEU A 174 6.97 6.85 30.52
CA LEU A 174 7.54 5.77 29.70
C LEU A 174 8.34 4.81 30.59
N THR A 175 8.09 3.52 30.41
CA THR A 175 8.91 2.46 30.99
C THR A 175 10.15 2.20 30.12
N TYR A 176 11.16 1.53 30.67
CA TYR A 176 12.32 1.08 29.89
C TYR A 176 11.91 0.07 28.81
N GLU A 177 10.94 -0.78 29.10
CA GLU A 177 10.38 -1.69 28.10
C GLU A 177 9.74 -0.93 26.94
N ASP A 178 9.04 0.19 27.23
CA ASP A 178 8.46 1.00 26.16
C ASP A 178 9.54 1.59 25.24
N ILE A 179 10.65 2.02 25.84
CA ILE A 179 11.81 2.56 25.15
C ILE A 179 12.46 1.50 24.27
N ASP A 180 12.72 0.32 24.81
CA ASP A 180 13.39 -0.76 24.11
C ASP A 180 12.57 -1.24 22.92
N VAL A 181 11.24 -1.25 23.04
CA VAL A 181 10.35 -1.53 21.91
C VAL A 181 10.52 -0.50 20.80
N VAL A 182 10.48 0.80 21.13
CA VAL A 182 10.66 1.89 20.15
C VAL A 182 12.02 1.78 19.45
N LEU A 183 13.09 1.57 20.22
CA LEU A 183 14.45 1.43 19.68
C LEU A 183 14.60 0.18 18.81
N SER A 184 14.01 -0.95 19.22
CA SER A 184 14.06 -2.20 18.46
C SER A 184 13.38 -2.10 17.09
N LEU A 185 12.48 -1.12 16.93
CA LEU A 185 11.78 -0.88 15.69
C LEU A 185 12.50 0.12 14.80
N MET A 186 13.52 0.85 15.26
CA MET A 186 14.28 1.81 14.43
C MET A 186 15.18 1.10 13.42
N VAL A 187 15.05 1.42 12.13
CA VAL A 187 15.94 0.88 11.08
C VAL A 187 17.23 1.68 10.97
N SER A 188 17.19 2.98 11.30
CA SER A 188 18.38 3.82 11.32
C SER A 188 18.31 4.83 12.46
N LYS A 189 19.47 5.36 12.86
CA LYS A 189 19.55 6.44 13.87
C LYS A 189 18.87 7.74 13.41
N GLN A 190 18.63 7.87 12.11
CA GLN A 190 18.03 9.04 11.47
C GLN A 190 16.58 8.80 11.05
N ASP A 191 15.96 7.71 11.52
CA ASP A 191 14.59 7.35 11.17
C ASP A 191 13.62 8.41 11.71
N SER A 192 13.25 9.38 10.86
CA SER A 192 12.49 10.57 11.25
C SER A 192 11.21 10.26 12.01
N PHE A 193 10.55 9.15 11.67
CA PHE A 193 9.34 8.69 12.34
C PHE A 193 9.58 8.36 13.82
N PHE A 194 10.62 7.59 14.11
CA PHE A 194 10.98 7.26 15.49
C PHE A 194 11.82 8.33 16.16
N VAL A 195 12.52 9.18 15.40
CA VAL A 195 13.15 10.39 15.90
C VAL A 195 12.08 11.29 16.53
N THR A 196 10.92 11.53 15.91
CA THR A 196 9.83 12.28 16.55
C THR A 196 9.30 11.60 17.81
N MET A 197 9.17 10.26 17.83
CA MET A 197 8.74 9.53 19.03
C MET A 197 9.79 9.53 20.15
N THR A 198 11.08 9.54 19.81
CA THR A 198 12.21 9.53 20.74
C THR A 198 12.67 10.93 21.16
N GLU A 199 12.35 11.96 20.36
CA GLU A 199 12.60 13.39 20.58
C GLU A 199 11.67 14.03 21.61
N VAL A 200 10.79 13.28 22.27
CA VAL A 200 9.98 13.74 23.42
C VAL A 200 10.87 14.04 24.67
N ALA A 201 12.11 14.50 24.49
CA ALA A 201 13.02 15.09 25.48
C ALA A 201 13.62 14.15 26.56
N ARG A 202 13.17 12.90 26.66
CA ARG A 202 13.16 12.18 27.95
C ARG A 202 14.02 10.92 28.04
N LEU A 203 14.34 10.30 26.90
CA LEU A 203 15.44 9.32 26.80
C LEU A 203 16.79 9.95 27.18
N ARG A 204 16.97 11.23 26.82
CA ARG A 204 18.16 12.04 27.12
C ARG A 204 18.28 12.43 28.62
N ARG A 205 17.21 12.34 29.43
CA ARG A 205 17.24 12.57 30.90
C ARG A 205 17.42 11.27 31.70
N LEU A 206 16.80 10.16 31.31
CA LEU A 206 16.91 8.88 32.03
C LEU A 206 18.33 8.25 31.95
N ARG A 207 19.11 8.56 30.91
CA ARG A 207 20.53 8.16 30.83
C ARG A 207 21.48 9.04 31.66
N ARG A 208 21.08 10.26 32.06
CA ARG A 208 21.96 11.23 32.76
C ARG A 208 21.88 11.19 34.28
N VAL A 209 20.84 10.57 34.88
CA VAL A 209 20.63 10.56 36.35
C VAL A 209 21.00 9.21 36.99
N GLY A 210 21.67 8.31 36.26
CA GLY A 210 22.31 7.12 36.85
C GLY A 210 21.34 5.99 37.20
N TYR A 211 20.75 5.35 36.20
CA TYR A 211 20.06 4.08 36.41
C TYR A 211 21.10 2.96 36.58
N GLN A 212 21.23 2.41 37.80
CA GLN A 212 21.76 1.06 38.01
C GLN A 212 20.61 0.06 37.75
N PRO A 213 20.80 -0.97 36.91
CA PRO A 213 19.79 -2.02 36.76
C PRO A 213 19.53 -2.67 38.12
N PRO A 214 18.30 -3.16 38.39
CA PRO A 214 18.07 -4.00 39.54
C PRO A 214 19.05 -5.17 39.46
N VAL A 215 19.90 -5.28 40.48
CA VAL A 215 20.83 -6.40 40.62
C VAL A 215 19.97 -7.65 40.56
N ALA A 216 20.03 -8.36 39.43
CA ALA A 216 19.48 -9.70 39.30
C ALA A 216 19.90 -10.47 40.55
N GLU A 217 18.91 -10.97 41.28
CA GLU A 217 19.00 -11.62 42.59
C GLU A 217 20.38 -12.23 42.81
N ARG A 218 21.26 -11.50 43.54
CA ARG A 218 22.42 -12.15 44.15
C ARG A 218 21.84 -13.20 45.07
N GLY A 219 22.13 -14.44 44.72
CA GLY A 219 21.54 -15.65 45.27
C GLY A 219 21.22 -15.54 46.76
N ARG A 220 20.00 -15.99 47.08
CA ARG A 220 19.59 -16.40 48.42
C ARG A 220 20.78 -17.05 49.13
N ARG A 221 21.43 -16.32 50.05
CA ARG A 221 22.28 -16.96 51.04
C ARG A 221 21.34 -17.82 51.89
N ALA A 222 21.47 -19.12 51.74
CA ALA A 222 20.86 -20.10 52.60
C ALA A 222 21.13 -19.72 54.06
N ARG A 223 20.05 -19.62 54.85
CA ARG A 223 20.18 -19.55 56.32
C ARG A 223 20.71 -20.91 56.79
N PRO A 224 21.77 -20.98 57.61
CA PRO A 224 22.12 -22.23 58.25
C PRO A 224 21.03 -22.60 59.26
N TYR A 225 20.49 -23.81 59.12
CA TYR A 225 19.68 -24.46 60.14
C TYR A 225 20.54 -24.65 61.39
N LYS A 226 20.13 -24.05 62.52
CA LYS A 226 20.60 -24.50 63.83
C LYS A 226 19.85 -25.79 64.16
N ALA A 227 20.57 -26.91 64.22
CA ALA A 227 20.08 -28.12 64.84
C ALA A 227 20.15 -27.95 66.36
N SER A 228 19.01 -28.08 67.01
CA SER A 228 18.92 -28.24 68.46
C SER A 228 18.68 -29.71 68.75
N SER A 229 19.68 -30.41 69.26
CA SER A 229 19.60 -31.58 70.14
C SER A 229 20.98 -31.83 70.74
#